data_AF-A0A259TKD0-F1
#
_entry.id   AF-A0A259TKD0-F1
#
_cell.length_a   1.000
_cell.length_b   1.000
_cell.length_c   1.000
_cell.angle_alpha   90.00
_cell.angle_beta   90.00
_cell.angle_gamma   90.00
#
_symmetry.space_group_name_H-M   'P 1'
#
loop_
_entity.id
_entity.type
_entity.pdbx_description
1 polymer ?
#
loop_
_entity_poly.entity_id
_entity_poly.type
_entity_poly.pdbx_seq_one_letter_code
_entity_poly.pdbx_strand_id
1 'polypeptide(L)'
;MGNRASASSTRFGIQGPVVAWQDPWAGDASDRVMRTGTGAVYPSQDETPSGKSFVSAMQNLGADFYVHHVLPGMEGFNDMLEEMKRSGMDVCLGNEYGNINGPWVDGTNRWDVPDEAVTEAAVSGRLIGLLYDEPEHLQINAAQYRKDGWHPHWGAADGHELKEAAAVVANAVHDRVTRVMELASSSGSTQADIPLIAEHVFPVMFHVHASGGMAVCPKIMKESFQALQLGTALGAAKQYKRPMWICADLWGPDIGHWFTRLSGFPGHSPEEFASALRMGYLMAPTHLFAENVDALLHFRDQRFVRTEFGEVWQQFIREYVPAQPLSWSHADVTPDTILIHADDSNYGQNARLFGRRTDEAAESTKSVFAAWHLLSHGTIPAHGSCMHIPGYDFPRHKLKRQTAADSYPLQSGCPDLPQTAMHTLFNPTNNVIVFDERVRYEQLGQPKLILAAGSRLSEETAAAIRRRAEEGSVVVIMSWLAPKAWQESKLYPSGGAWVVTDDFLSAEAREAAAPHLGADDCWRLRFGDHEVRFYKGDPTGRTLEVELFHL
;
A
#
# COMPACT_ATOMS: atom_id res chain seq x y z
N MET A 1 33.48 21.05 -2.41
CA MET A 1 33.65 19.58 -2.34
C MET A 1 32.31 19.02 -1.92
N GLY A 2 31.63 18.37 -2.86
CA GLY A 2 30.21 18.05 -2.76
C GLY A 2 29.90 16.94 -1.76
N ASN A 3 28.86 17.17 -0.96
CA ASN A 3 28.14 16.10 -0.28
C ASN A 3 27.63 15.12 -1.34
N ARG A 4 28.24 13.94 -1.43
CA ARG A 4 27.56 12.78 -1.99
C ARG A 4 26.38 12.50 -1.06
N ALA A 5 25.15 12.74 -1.54
CA ALA A 5 23.97 12.20 -0.90
C ALA A 5 24.21 10.72 -0.64
N SER A 6 24.07 10.26 0.61
CA SER A 6 24.22 8.86 0.94
C SER A 6 23.19 8.07 0.14
N ALA A 7 23.62 6.99 -0.50
CA ALA A 7 22.72 6.03 -1.13
C ALA A 7 21.55 5.71 -0.17
N SER A 8 20.32 5.82 -0.66
CA SER A 8 19.12 5.50 0.10
C SER A 8 19.08 3.99 0.36
N SER A 9 19.52 3.55 1.55
CA SER A 9 19.38 2.15 1.94
C SER A 9 17.97 1.91 2.47
N THR A 10 17.15 1.18 1.71
CA THR A 10 15.90 0.61 2.22
C THR A 10 16.16 -0.18 3.49
N ARG A 11 15.35 0.05 4.52
CA ARG A 11 15.36 -0.74 5.76
C ARG A 11 14.35 -1.88 5.66
N PHE A 12 14.67 -3.02 6.26
CA PHE A 12 13.85 -4.22 6.18
C PHE A 12 13.20 -4.57 7.50
N GLY A 13 11.91 -4.90 7.49
CA GLY A 13 11.19 -5.26 8.69
C GLY A 13 10.33 -6.50 8.53
N ILE A 14 9.80 -6.98 9.65
CA ILE A 14 8.82 -8.06 9.67
C ILE A 14 7.75 -7.67 10.70
N GLN A 15 6.48 -7.91 10.37
CA GLN A 15 5.35 -7.68 11.27
C GLN A 15 5.09 -8.88 12.18
N GLY A 16 4.54 -8.61 13.37
CA GLY A 16 4.32 -9.60 14.42
C GLY A 16 3.33 -10.72 14.10
N PRO A 17 3.30 -11.73 14.99
CA PRO A 17 2.47 -12.92 14.80
C PRO A 17 0.98 -12.61 15.03
N VAL A 18 0.11 -13.11 14.17
CA VAL A 18 -1.36 -12.95 14.30
C VAL A 18 -2.11 -14.24 14.61
N VAL A 19 -1.51 -15.39 14.31
CA VAL A 19 -2.11 -16.73 14.42
C VAL A 19 -1.09 -17.78 14.89
N ALA A 20 0.17 -17.65 14.52
CA ALA A 20 1.18 -18.66 14.74
C ALA A 20 1.39 -18.95 16.22
N TRP A 21 1.84 -17.98 17.02
CA TRP A 21 2.02 -18.11 18.47
C TRP A 21 1.43 -16.88 19.17
N GLN A 22 1.32 -16.96 20.49
CA GLN A 22 0.89 -15.82 21.30
C GLN A 22 1.90 -14.68 21.18
N ASP A 23 1.48 -13.44 21.39
CA ASP A 23 2.43 -12.35 21.50
C ASP A 23 3.50 -12.69 22.57
N PRO A 24 4.82 -12.63 22.26
CA PRO A 24 5.88 -13.10 23.16
C PRO A 24 5.98 -12.35 24.49
N TRP A 25 5.30 -11.21 24.63
CA TRP A 25 5.29 -10.37 25.82
C TRP A 25 3.92 -10.34 26.49
N ALA A 26 2.82 -10.49 25.73
CA ALA A 26 1.46 -10.48 26.28
C ALA A 26 0.91 -11.88 26.63
N GLY A 27 1.49 -12.96 26.06
CA GLY A 27 1.08 -14.34 26.31
C GLY A 27 -0.42 -14.57 26.08
N ASP A 28 -1.08 -15.20 27.05
CA ASP A 28 -2.52 -15.54 27.00
C ASP A 28 -3.45 -14.34 26.73
N ALA A 29 -3.03 -13.10 26.99
CA ALA A 29 -3.84 -11.93 26.66
C ALA A 29 -4.07 -11.81 25.14
N SER A 30 -3.07 -12.19 24.34
CA SER A 30 -3.14 -12.12 22.87
C SER A 30 -4.12 -13.12 22.26
N ASP A 31 -4.38 -14.25 22.90
CA ASP A 31 -5.37 -15.24 22.45
C ASP A 31 -6.81 -14.85 22.85
N ARG A 32 -7.01 -13.79 23.64
CA ARG A 32 -8.35 -13.32 24.06
C ARG A 32 -8.93 -12.27 23.12
N VAL A 33 -8.12 -11.75 22.20
CA VAL A 33 -8.50 -10.69 21.26
C VAL A 33 -8.47 -11.21 19.83
N MET A 34 -9.20 -10.55 18.94
CA MET A 34 -9.08 -10.81 17.52
C MET A 34 -7.76 -10.22 17.02
N ARG A 35 -6.88 -11.06 16.48
CA ARG A 35 -5.58 -10.64 15.94
C ARG A 35 -5.56 -10.54 14.42
N THR A 36 -6.70 -10.77 13.76
CA THR A 36 -6.84 -10.67 12.30
C THR A 36 -8.16 -9.98 11.97
N GLY A 37 -8.21 -9.28 10.83
CA GLY A 37 -9.42 -8.67 10.29
C GLY A 37 -10.57 -9.63 9.90
N THR A 38 -10.43 -10.93 10.17
CA THR A 38 -11.42 -11.97 9.81
C THR A 38 -12.68 -11.97 10.68
N GLY A 39 -12.69 -11.22 11.79
CA GLY A 39 -13.80 -11.16 12.74
C GLY A 39 -13.91 -12.38 13.66
N ALA A 40 -12.83 -13.15 13.80
CA ALA A 40 -12.76 -14.32 14.68
C ALA A 40 -11.51 -14.29 15.57
N VAL A 41 -11.64 -14.86 16.76
CA VAL A 41 -10.50 -15.16 17.65
C VAL A 41 -9.96 -16.53 17.25
N TYR A 42 -8.69 -16.58 16.85
CA TYR A 42 -8.00 -17.83 16.54
C TYR A 42 -7.02 -18.18 17.66
N PRO A 43 -7.06 -19.41 18.21
CA PRO A 43 -6.04 -19.86 19.12
C PRO A 43 -4.69 -19.92 18.40
N SER A 44 -3.63 -19.67 19.16
CA SER A 44 -2.26 -19.86 18.68
C SER A 44 -2.02 -21.32 18.25
N GLN A 45 -1.34 -21.49 17.11
CA GLN A 45 -1.13 -22.77 16.45
C GLN A 45 0.20 -23.47 16.81
N ASP A 46 1.15 -22.69 17.31
CA ASP A 46 2.50 -23.07 17.70
C ASP A 46 2.71 -22.75 19.20
N GLU A 47 3.81 -23.24 19.78
CA GLU A 47 4.20 -22.88 21.15
C GLU A 47 4.56 -21.39 21.24
N THR A 48 4.46 -20.80 22.45
CA THR A 48 4.84 -19.40 22.66
C THR A 48 6.36 -19.26 22.89
N PRO A 49 7.10 -18.55 22.03
CA PRO A 49 8.50 -18.23 22.25
C PRO A 49 8.67 -17.15 23.33
N SER A 50 9.84 -17.10 23.95
CA SER A 50 10.22 -15.92 24.75
C SER A 50 10.46 -14.70 23.86
N GLY A 51 10.23 -13.49 24.38
CA GLY A 51 10.56 -12.24 23.68
C GLY A 51 12.01 -12.22 23.17
N LYS A 52 12.98 -12.62 24.00
CA LYS A 52 14.40 -12.73 23.60
C LYS A 52 14.62 -13.66 22.42
N SER A 53 14.03 -14.86 22.45
CA SER A 53 14.19 -15.82 21.34
C SER A 53 13.53 -15.32 20.07
N PHE A 54 12.38 -14.64 20.19
CA PHE A 54 11.67 -14.08 19.05
C PHE A 54 12.46 -12.96 18.37
N VAL A 55 12.98 -11.99 19.14
CA VAL A 55 13.81 -10.92 18.59
C VAL A 55 15.10 -11.46 17.95
N SER A 56 15.72 -12.46 18.57
CA SER A 56 16.89 -13.13 17.97
C SER A 56 16.54 -13.78 16.62
N ALA A 57 15.37 -14.41 16.49
CA ALA A 57 14.92 -14.98 15.23
C ALA A 57 14.72 -13.93 14.13
N MET A 58 14.13 -12.78 14.49
CA MET A 58 13.94 -11.64 13.59
C MET A 58 15.28 -11.08 13.09
N GLN A 59 16.24 -10.87 14.00
CA GLN A 59 17.59 -10.43 13.65
C GLN A 59 18.32 -11.47 12.77
N ASN A 60 18.12 -12.76 13.03
CA ASN A 60 18.69 -13.83 12.20
C ASN A 60 18.10 -13.86 10.77
N LEU A 61 16.85 -13.42 10.60
CA LEU A 61 16.22 -13.18 9.30
C LEU A 61 16.70 -11.88 8.63
N GLY A 62 17.51 -11.08 9.31
CA GLY A 62 18.05 -9.82 8.80
C GLY A 62 17.07 -8.65 8.87
N ALA A 63 16.10 -8.68 9.78
CA ALA A 63 15.22 -7.55 10.02
C ALA A 63 15.95 -6.43 10.79
N ASP A 64 15.85 -5.20 10.26
CA ASP A 64 16.29 -3.95 10.88
C ASP A 64 15.26 -3.40 11.88
N PHE A 65 13.98 -3.73 11.67
CA PHE A 65 12.89 -3.27 12.52
C PHE A 65 11.76 -4.29 12.65
N TYR A 66 10.93 -4.10 13.67
CA TYR A 66 9.77 -4.91 14.00
C TYR A 66 8.49 -4.07 13.93
N VAL A 67 7.46 -4.54 13.23
CA VAL A 67 6.12 -3.93 13.30
C VAL A 67 5.31 -4.67 14.36
N HIS A 68 5.08 -4.01 15.49
CA HIS A 68 4.36 -4.55 16.64
C HIS A 68 2.94 -4.00 16.68
N HIS A 69 1.94 -4.85 16.48
CA HIS A 69 0.55 -4.48 16.71
C HIS A 69 0.25 -4.45 18.20
N VAL A 70 -0.04 -3.26 18.70
CA VAL A 70 -0.22 -3.02 20.12
C VAL A 70 -1.56 -3.60 20.58
N LEU A 71 -1.54 -4.44 21.62
CA LEU A 71 -2.79 -4.90 22.24
C LEU A 71 -3.53 -3.71 22.88
N PRO A 72 -4.86 -3.63 22.76
CA PRO A 72 -5.62 -2.50 23.29
C PRO A 72 -5.58 -2.37 24.81
N GLY A 73 -5.35 -3.47 25.54
CA GLY A 73 -5.14 -3.47 26.99
C GLY A 73 -3.71 -3.16 27.42
N MET A 74 -2.80 -2.91 26.46
CA MET A 74 -1.37 -2.62 26.67
C MET A 74 -0.58 -3.76 27.34
N GLU A 75 -1.12 -4.98 27.39
CA GLU A 75 -0.42 -6.13 27.96
C GLU A 75 0.90 -6.40 27.22
N GLY A 76 1.97 -6.61 27.98
CA GLY A 76 3.31 -6.89 27.43
C GLY A 76 4.03 -5.69 26.80
N PHE A 77 3.40 -4.51 26.70
CA PHE A 77 3.97 -3.37 25.98
C PHE A 77 5.33 -2.91 26.55
N ASN A 78 5.44 -2.75 27.87
CA ASN A 78 6.69 -2.28 28.50
C ASN A 78 7.80 -3.33 28.38
N ASP A 79 7.46 -4.62 28.53
CA ASP A 79 8.41 -5.72 28.37
C ASP A 79 8.92 -5.79 26.92
N MET A 80 8.04 -5.54 25.95
CA MET A 80 8.39 -5.41 24.53
C MET A 80 9.37 -4.24 24.32
N LEU A 81 9.08 -3.06 24.84
CA LEU A 81 9.97 -1.90 24.70
C LEU A 81 11.34 -2.12 25.35
N GLU A 82 11.40 -2.73 26.53
CA GLU A 82 12.66 -3.07 27.19
C GLU A 82 13.46 -4.11 26.37
N GLU A 83 12.78 -5.08 25.74
CA GLU A 83 13.43 -6.01 24.82
C GLU A 83 13.98 -5.29 23.58
N MET A 84 13.24 -4.35 22.98
CA MET A 84 13.71 -3.55 21.84
C MET A 84 14.94 -2.71 22.22
N LYS A 85 14.92 -2.05 23.38
CA LYS A 85 16.08 -1.30 23.91
C LYS A 85 17.30 -2.20 24.07
N ARG A 86 17.12 -3.36 24.69
CA ARG A 86 18.20 -4.32 24.99
C ARG A 86 18.81 -4.95 23.75
N SER A 87 17.97 -5.35 22.80
CA SER A 87 18.39 -5.99 21.55
C SER A 87 18.92 -4.99 20.52
N GLY A 88 18.54 -3.73 20.66
CA GLY A 88 18.83 -2.67 19.71
C GLY A 88 17.96 -2.69 18.46
N MET A 89 16.87 -3.46 18.45
CA MET A 89 15.92 -3.52 17.34
C MET A 89 14.99 -2.31 17.37
N ASP A 90 14.77 -1.70 16.22
CA ASP A 90 13.81 -0.60 16.08
C ASP A 90 12.39 -1.15 15.96
N VAL A 91 11.41 -0.34 16.36
CA VAL A 91 10.00 -0.73 16.42
C VAL A 91 9.09 0.29 15.75
N CYS A 92 8.17 -0.20 14.93
CA CYS A 92 7.00 0.54 14.46
C CYS A 92 5.78 0.02 15.22
N LEU A 93 5.01 0.90 15.85
CA LEU A 93 3.79 0.49 16.57
C LEU A 93 2.62 0.51 15.59
N GLY A 94 2.08 -0.67 15.31
CA GLY A 94 0.87 -0.86 14.52
C GLY A 94 -0.38 -0.87 15.38
N ASN A 95 -1.50 -0.51 14.76
CA ASN A 95 -2.76 -0.30 15.45
C ASN A 95 -3.86 -1.34 15.10
N GLU A 96 -3.52 -2.40 14.35
CA GLU A 96 -4.47 -3.41 13.85
C GLU A 96 -5.30 -4.04 14.99
N TYR A 97 -4.64 -4.55 16.03
CA TYR A 97 -5.34 -5.19 17.16
C TYR A 97 -6.31 -4.23 17.85
N GLY A 98 -5.91 -2.96 18.00
CA GLY A 98 -6.79 -1.93 18.51
C GLY A 98 -7.97 -1.63 17.58
N ASN A 99 -7.75 -1.48 16.28
CA ASN A 99 -8.82 -1.18 15.31
C ASN A 99 -9.91 -2.27 15.31
N ILE A 100 -9.50 -3.54 15.44
CA ILE A 100 -10.42 -4.68 15.41
C ILE A 100 -11.21 -4.79 16.71
N ASN A 101 -10.58 -4.51 17.86
CA ASN A 101 -11.16 -4.82 19.18
C ASN A 101 -11.65 -3.59 19.97
N GLY A 102 -11.27 -2.38 19.58
CA GLY A 102 -11.46 -1.16 20.38
C GLY A 102 -10.50 -1.09 21.57
N PRO A 103 -10.59 -0.06 22.44
CA PRO A 103 -11.61 0.99 22.47
C PRO A 103 -11.43 2.05 21.38
N TRP A 104 -12.50 2.41 20.69
CA TRP A 104 -12.42 3.37 19.58
C TRP A 104 -12.40 4.82 20.07
N VAL A 105 -11.75 5.69 19.30
CA VAL A 105 -11.84 7.14 19.44
C VAL A 105 -13.28 7.56 19.20
N ASP A 106 -13.82 8.37 20.11
CA ASP A 106 -15.21 8.83 20.08
C ASP A 106 -15.63 9.34 18.70
N GLY A 107 -16.79 8.87 18.23
CA GLY A 107 -17.33 9.22 16.90
C GLY A 107 -16.74 8.45 15.72
N THR A 108 -15.67 7.68 15.92
CA THR A 108 -14.99 6.90 14.87
C THR A 108 -14.98 5.40 15.20
N ASN A 109 -14.47 4.59 14.27
CA ASN A 109 -14.06 3.20 14.50
C ASN A 109 -12.53 3.06 14.63
N ARG A 110 -11.80 4.17 14.74
CA ARG A 110 -10.34 4.18 14.80
C ARG A 110 -9.87 3.91 16.22
N TRP A 111 -8.86 3.07 16.40
CA TRP A 111 -8.11 3.01 17.66
C TRP A 111 -6.77 3.74 17.50
N ASP A 112 -6.47 4.62 18.43
CA ASP A 112 -5.18 5.32 18.48
C ASP A 112 -4.33 4.70 19.59
N VAL A 113 -3.06 4.40 19.28
CA VAL A 113 -2.08 4.04 20.32
C VAL A 113 -2.10 5.16 21.37
N PRO A 114 -2.26 4.83 22.67
CA PRO A 114 -2.33 5.83 23.72
C PRO A 114 -1.13 6.77 23.71
N ASP A 115 -1.38 8.07 23.91
CA ASP A 115 -0.34 9.10 23.82
C ASP A 115 0.84 8.86 24.80
N GLU A 116 0.54 8.29 25.98
CA GLU A 116 1.55 7.89 26.97
C GLU A 116 2.45 6.77 26.43
N ALA A 117 1.88 5.79 25.74
CA ALA A 117 2.60 4.69 25.12
C ALA A 117 3.45 5.17 23.94
N VAL A 118 2.93 6.10 23.13
CA VAL A 118 3.71 6.76 22.06
C VAL A 118 4.91 7.50 22.66
N THR A 119 4.69 8.24 23.74
CA THR A 119 5.74 8.98 24.45
C THR A 119 6.80 8.05 25.02
N GLU A 120 6.40 6.97 25.69
CA GLU A 120 7.32 5.97 26.27
C GLU A 120 8.16 5.28 25.19
N ALA A 121 7.52 4.90 24.09
CA ALA A 121 8.21 4.33 22.92
C ALA A 121 9.16 5.35 22.27
N ALA A 122 8.79 6.64 22.17
CA ALA A 122 9.68 7.68 21.66
C ALA A 122 10.91 7.90 22.55
N VAL A 123 10.73 7.87 23.88
CA VAL A 123 11.82 7.99 24.87
C VAL A 123 12.76 6.80 24.82
N SER A 124 12.28 5.63 24.38
CA SER A 124 13.15 4.46 24.19
C SER A 124 14.25 4.66 23.16
N GLY A 125 14.08 5.62 22.25
CA GLY A 125 14.97 5.85 21.11
C GLY A 125 14.90 4.76 20.03
N ARG A 126 13.88 3.88 20.09
CA ARG A 126 13.67 2.77 19.14
C ARG A 126 12.42 2.95 18.27
N LEU A 127 11.55 3.91 18.56
CA LEU A 127 10.31 4.10 17.82
C LEU A 127 10.58 4.73 16.45
N ILE A 128 10.23 4.06 15.36
CA ILE A 128 10.49 4.55 13.99
C ILE A 128 9.22 4.95 13.24
N GLY A 129 8.05 4.74 13.81
CA GLY A 129 6.77 5.12 13.21
C GLY A 129 5.56 4.56 13.95
N LEU A 130 4.40 5.10 13.62
CA LEU A 130 3.08 4.57 14.01
C LEU A 130 2.33 4.15 12.75
N LEU A 131 2.04 2.87 12.62
CA LEU A 131 1.33 2.33 11.48
C LEU A 131 -0.16 2.24 11.76
N TYR A 132 -0.94 2.88 10.90
CA TYR A 132 -2.38 2.69 10.80
C TYR A 132 -2.64 1.64 9.73
N ASP A 133 -3.24 0.53 10.15
CA ASP A 133 -3.59 -0.60 9.29
C ASP A 133 -4.88 -0.29 8.50
N GLU A 134 -4.79 -0.38 7.18
CA GLU A 134 -5.87 -0.21 6.19
C GLU A 134 -6.78 1.02 6.42
N PRO A 135 -6.24 2.24 6.67
CA PRO A 135 -7.03 3.39 7.08
C PRO A 135 -8.03 3.86 6.02
N GLU A 136 -7.74 3.65 4.74
CA GLU A 136 -8.66 3.91 3.63
C GLU A 136 -9.78 2.88 3.59
N HIS A 137 -9.45 1.61 3.82
CA HIS A 137 -10.43 0.53 3.88
C HIS A 137 -11.42 0.81 5.02
N LEU A 138 -10.93 1.21 6.18
CA LEU A 138 -11.75 1.47 7.36
C LEU A 138 -12.44 2.85 7.33
N GLN A 139 -12.01 3.78 6.48
CA GLN A 139 -12.81 4.96 6.13
C GLN A 139 -14.01 4.56 5.25
N ILE A 140 -13.78 3.79 4.19
CA ILE A 140 -14.79 3.47 3.18
C ILE A 140 -15.80 2.43 3.72
N ASN A 141 -15.28 1.39 4.36
CA ASN A 141 -16.04 0.29 4.96
C ASN A 141 -16.15 0.49 6.48
N ALA A 142 -16.66 1.65 6.88
CA ALA A 142 -16.71 2.10 8.28
C ALA A 142 -17.45 1.19 9.29
N ALA A 143 -18.19 0.18 8.82
CA ALA A 143 -18.84 -0.85 9.65
C ALA A 143 -18.10 -2.21 9.63
N GLN A 144 -16.84 -2.24 9.18
CA GLN A 144 -16.06 -3.46 9.03
C GLN A 144 -15.87 -4.18 10.37
N TYR A 145 -15.47 -3.47 11.43
CA TYR A 145 -15.26 -4.06 12.76
C TYR A 145 -16.36 -3.69 13.74
N ARG A 146 -16.63 -2.41 13.92
CA ARG A 146 -17.71 -1.92 14.77
C ARG A 146 -19.08 -2.08 14.11
N LYS A 147 -19.98 -2.83 14.77
CA LYS A 147 -21.31 -3.23 14.23
C LYS A 147 -22.49 -2.46 14.79
N ASP A 148 -22.28 -1.62 15.79
CA ASP A 148 -23.31 -0.78 16.42
C ASP A 148 -23.60 0.52 15.65
N GLY A 149 -22.84 0.82 14.60
CA GLY A 149 -23.02 2.05 13.82
C GLY A 149 -22.16 2.12 12.56
N TRP A 150 -22.12 3.31 11.98
CA TRP A 150 -21.33 3.64 10.79
C TRP A 150 -20.36 4.76 11.15
N HIS A 151 -19.10 4.40 11.38
CA HIS A 151 -18.13 5.29 12.02
C HIS A 151 -16.81 5.34 11.23
N PRO A 152 -16.71 6.17 10.19
CA PRO A 152 -15.49 6.25 9.39
C PRO A 152 -14.28 6.68 10.23
N HIS A 153 -13.10 6.15 9.91
CA HIS A 153 -11.86 6.33 10.71
C HIS A 153 -11.38 7.78 10.84
N TRP A 154 -11.58 8.58 9.81
CA TRP A 154 -11.03 9.93 9.67
C TRP A 154 -12.14 10.97 9.54
N GLY A 155 -13.28 10.70 10.18
CA GLY A 155 -14.39 11.64 10.30
C GLY A 155 -15.55 11.32 9.35
N ALA A 156 -16.75 11.74 9.77
CA ALA A 156 -17.96 11.55 9.01
C ALA A 156 -18.02 12.51 7.82
N ALA A 157 -18.17 11.95 6.62
CA ALA A 157 -18.27 12.70 5.37
C ALA A 157 -19.72 12.85 4.86
N ASP A 158 -20.71 12.31 5.58
CA ASP A 158 -22.12 12.41 5.20
C ASP A 158 -22.57 13.87 5.12
N GLY A 159 -23.30 14.22 4.06
CA GLY A 159 -23.82 15.58 3.84
C GLY A 159 -22.81 16.57 3.26
N HIS A 160 -21.54 16.19 3.11
CA HIS A 160 -20.51 16.99 2.45
C HIS A 160 -20.42 16.70 0.96
N GLU A 161 -20.06 17.70 0.15
CA GLU A 161 -19.63 17.48 -1.23
C GLU A 161 -18.29 16.73 -1.26
N LEU A 162 -17.95 16.04 -2.37
CA LEU A 162 -16.73 15.20 -2.42
C LEU A 162 -15.44 15.96 -2.08
N LYS A 163 -15.31 17.21 -2.51
CA LYS A 163 -14.17 18.07 -2.16
C LYS A 163 -14.08 18.34 -0.67
N GLU A 164 -15.22 18.55 -0.02
CA GLU A 164 -15.31 18.80 1.42
C GLU A 164 -15.06 17.52 2.21
N ALA A 165 -15.60 16.38 1.75
CA ALA A 165 -15.34 15.06 2.32
C ALA A 165 -13.84 14.72 2.34
N ALA A 166 -13.14 14.94 1.23
CA ALA A 166 -11.69 14.77 1.16
C ALA A 166 -10.95 15.69 2.15
N ALA A 167 -11.42 16.93 2.32
CA ALA A 167 -10.84 17.86 3.29
C ALA A 167 -11.09 17.45 4.75
N VAL A 168 -12.27 16.92 5.08
CA VAL A 168 -12.57 16.37 6.41
C VAL A 168 -11.56 15.28 6.78
N VAL A 169 -11.35 14.32 5.87
CA VAL A 169 -10.38 13.24 6.08
C VAL A 169 -8.95 13.78 6.21
N ALA A 170 -8.51 14.62 5.26
CA ALA A 170 -7.15 15.16 5.28
C ALA A 170 -6.86 15.98 6.55
N ASN A 171 -7.83 16.75 7.04
CA ASN A 171 -7.70 17.52 8.29
C ASN A 171 -7.63 16.59 9.51
N ALA A 172 -8.47 15.56 9.60
CA ALA A 172 -8.43 14.61 10.71
C ALA A 172 -7.08 13.85 10.77
N VAL A 173 -6.53 13.52 9.60
CA VAL A 173 -5.18 12.95 9.48
C VAL A 173 -4.14 13.95 9.95
N HIS A 174 -4.23 15.20 9.49
CA HIS A 174 -3.31 16.27 9.87
C HIS A 174 -3.28 16.52 11.38
N ASP A 175 -4.44 16.53 12.02
CA ASP A 175 -4.55 16.72 13.48
C ASP A 175 -3.83 15.59 14.22
N ARG A 176 -3.99 14.33 13.78
CA ARG A 176 -3.34 13.19 14.42
C ARG A 176 -1.82 13.16 14.15
N VAL A 177 -1.38 13.51 12.95
CA VAL A 177 0.05 13.67 12.62
C VAL A 177 0.68 14.75 13.50
N THR A 178 0.02 15.91 13.61
CA THR A 178 0.48 17.02 14.48
C THR A 178 0.56 16.59 15.93
N ARG A 179 -0.45 15.88 16.45
CA ARG A 179 -0.44 15.36 17.81
C ARG A 179 0.77 14.47 18.09
N VAL A 180 1.09 13.55 17.19
CA VAL A 180 2.22 12.63 17.39
C VAL A 180 3.56 13.35 17.30
N MET A 181 3.69 14.34 16.41
CA MET A 181 4.89 15.20 16.37
C MET A 181 5.07 15.99 17.66
N GLU A 182 3.98 16.50 18.26
CA GLU A 182 4.00 17.19 19.56
C GLU A 182 4.42 16.25 20.69
N LEU A 183 3.91 15.02 20.73
CA LEU A 183 4.29 14.01 21.71
C LEU A 183 5.79 13.69 21.60
N ALA A 184 6.27 13.43 20.38
CA ALA A 184 7.69 13.16 20.14
C ALA A 184 8.57 14.34 20.59
N SER A 185 8.21 15.57 20.21
CA SER A 185 8.97 16.78 20.53
C SER A 185 8.99 17.11 22.03
N SER A 186 7.87 16.87 22.73
CA SER A 186 7.75 17.16 24.17
C SER A 186 8.34 16.06 25.07
N SER A 187 8.55 14.86 24.53
CA SER A 187 9.11 13.72 25.27
C SER A 187 10.62 13.83 25.57
N GLY A 188 11.31 14.80 24.96
CA GLY A 188 12.77 14.89 25.02
C GLY A 188 13.48 13.82 24.17
N SER A 189 12.75 13.11 23.31
CA SER A 189 13.32 12.17 22.35
C SER A 189 14.29 12.87 21.39
N THR A 190 15.38 12.18 21.07
CA THR A 190 16.35 12.63 20.06
C THR A 190 15.93 12.26 18.64
N GLN A 191 14.83 11.52 18.47
CA GLN A 191 14.29 11.18 17.15
C GLN A 191 13.50 12.37 16.61
N ALA A 192 14.03 12.98 15.56
CA ALA A 192 13.51 14.23 15.00
C ALA A 192 12.19 14.07 14.23
N ASP A 193 11.78 12.85 13.88
CA ASP A 193 10.56 12.59 13.11
C ASP A 193 10.03 11.17 13.40
N ILE A 194 8.77 11.07 13.81
CA ILE A 194 8.05 9.80 14.01
C ILE A 194 6.85 9.83 13.06
N PRO A 195 6.97 9.24 11.86
CA PRO A 195 5.92 9.32 10.87
C PRO A 195 4.70 8.50 11.31
N LEU A 196 3.52 9.01 10.99
CA LEU A 196 2.34 8.15 10.86
C LEU A 196 2.36 7.54 9.47
N ILE A 197 2.10 6.25 9.39
CA ILE A 197 2.16 5.47 8.17
C ILE A 197 0.74 4.98 7.89
N ALA A 198 0.25 5.25 6.69
CA ALA A 198 -1.00 4.68 6.19
C ALA A 198 -0.68 3.43 5.37
N GLU A 199 -1.05 2.26 5.87
CA GLU A 199 -0.90 0.99 5.15
C GLU A 199 -2.13 0.68 4.30
N HIS A 200 -2.01 0.74 2.97
CA HIS A 200 -3.15 0.68 2.06
C HIS A 200 -3.30 -0.69 1.38
N VAL A 201 -4.51 -1.25 1.44
CA VAL A 201 -4.98 -2.37 0.63
C VAL A 201 -5.47 -1.87 -0.73
N PHE A 202 -6.29 -0.81 -0.71
CA PHE A 202 -6.90 -0.29 -1.93
C PHE A 202 -6.09 0.86 -2.51
N PRO A 203 -6.04 0.99 -3.85
CA PRO A 203 -5.28 2.03 -4.51
C PRO A 203 -6.00 3.38 -4.53
N VAL A 204 -6.53 3.77 -3.38
CA VAL A 204 -7.28 4.99 -3.18
C VAL A 204 -6.87 5.66 -1.87
N MET A 205 -7.17 6.94 -1.73
CA MET A 205 -6.89 7.79 -0.57
C MET A 205 -5.40 8.01 -0.27
N PHE A 206 -4.48 7.52 -1.11
CA PHE A 206 -3.04 7.75 -0.94
C PHE A 206 -2.71 9.23 -0.89
N HIS A 207 -3.26 10.02 -1.81
CA HIS A 207 -3.00 11.45 -1.89
C HIS A 207 -3.68 12.20 -0.75
N VAL A 208 -4.89 11.79 -0.35
CA VAL A 208 -5.59 12.39 0.79
C VAL A 208 -4.80 12.19 2.08
N HIS A 209 -4.36 10.96 2.38
CA HIS A 209 -3.54 10.69 3.58
C HIS A 209 -2.17 11.38 3.52
N ALA A 210 -1.50 11.37 2.36
CA ALA A 210 -0.21 12.04 2.17
C ALA A 210 -0.32 13.56 2.33
N SER A 211 -1.42 14.16 1.86
CA SER A 211 -1.70 15.59 2.02
C SER A 211 -1.91 15.97 3.49
N GLY A 212 -2.55 15.10 4.27
CA GLY A 212 -2.75 15.28 5.71
C GLY A 212 -1.45 15.15 6.50
N GLY A 213 -0.50 14.34 6.05
CA GLY A 213 0.80 14.22 6.74
C GLY A 213 1.45 12.86 6.70
N MET A 214 0.69 11.82 6.37
CA MET A 214 1.13 10.44 6.53
C MET A 214 2.18 10.05 5.49
N ALA A 215 3.10 9.18 5.90
CA ALA A 215 3.85 8.33 4.97
C ALA A 215 2.87 7.35 4.32
N VAL A 216 3.08 7.05 3.04
CA VAL A 216 2.26 6.09 2.31
C VAL A 216 2.91 4.71 2.34
N CYS A 217 2.11 3.67 2.50
CA CYS A 217 2.57 2.28 2.54
C CYS A 217 1.64 1.37 1.73
N PRO A 218 1.80 1.26 0.41
CA PRO A 218 1.07 0.25 -0.35
C PRO A 218 1.38 -1.16 0.14
N LYS A 219 0.33 -1.94 0.38
CA LYS A 219 0.42 -3.41 0.40
C LYS A 219 0.57 -3.89 -1.05
N ILE A 220 1.69 -4.56 -1.33
CA ILE A 220 1.91 -5.32 -2.56
C ILE A 220 1.48 -6.77 -2.34
N MET A 221 1.23 -7.51 -3.41
CA MET A 221 0.61 -8.86 -3.40
C MET A 221 -0.83 -8.93 -2.91
N LYS A 222 -1.33 -7.92 -2.18
CA LYS A 222 -2.75 -7.83 -1.85
C LYS A 222 -3.62 -7.68 -3.10
N GLU A 223 -4.95 -7.73 -2.97
CA GLU A 223 -5.90 -7.76 -4.10
C GLU A 223 -5.96 -6.49 -4.99
N SER A 224 -4.90 -5.69 -5.07
CA SER A 224 -4.73 -4.53 -5.95
C SER A 224 -3.94 -4.88 -7.23
N PHE A 225 -4.10 -4.07 -8.28
CA PHE A 225 -3.25 -4.19 -9.47
C PHE A 225 -1.92 -3.47 -9.23
N GLN A 226 -0.79 -4.20 -9.26
CA GLN A 226 0.47 -3.71 -8.70
C GLN A 226 1.01 -2.44 -9.38
N ALA A 227 0.95 -2.37 -10.72
CA ALA A 227 1.38 -1.17 -11.44
C ALA A 227 0.54 0.08 -11.09
N LEU A 228 -0.75 -0.13 -10.85
CA LEU A 228 -1.68 0.92 -10.43
C LEU A 228 -1.40 1.33 -8.97
N GLN A 229 -1.38 0.38 -8.04
CA GLN A 229 -1.11 0.59 -6.62
C GLN A 229 0.21 1.36 -6.41
N LEU A 230 1.29 0.89 -7.02
CA LEU A 230 2.62 1.48 -6.88
C LEU A 230 2.76 2.81 -7.62
N GLY A 231 2.18 2.95 -8.82
CA GLY A 231 2.14 4.22 -9.54
C GLY A 231 1.40 5.32 -8.76
N THR A 232 0.33 4.95 -8.06
CA THR A 232 -0.42 5.87 -7.18
C THR A 232 0.37 6.23 -5.93
N ALA A 233 0.94 5.25 -5.23
CA ALA A 233 1.74 5.51 -4.03
C ALA A 233 2.99 6.35 -4.31
N LEU A 234 3.73 6.05 -5.38
CA LEU A 234 4.92 6.81 -5.80
C LEU A 234 4.57 8.27 -6.07
N GLY A 235 3.47 8.51 -6.78
CA GLY A 235 3.04 9.86 -7.11
C GLY A 235 2.53 10.65 -5.90
N ALA A 236 1.79 10.02 -4.98
CA ALA A 236 1.39 10.65 -3.71
C ALA A 236 2.61 11.01 -2.85
N ALA A 237 3.57 10.07 -2.70
CA ALA A 237 4.81 10.29 -1.98
C ALA A 237 5.62 11.45 -2.60
N LYS A 238 5.75 11.48 -3.93
CA LYS A 238 6.47 12.55 -4.63
C LYS A 238 5.78 13.90 -4.49
N GLN A 239 4.47 13.96 -4.71
CA GLN A 239 3.70 15.20 -4.69
C GLN A 239 3.75 15.87 -3.32
N TYR A 240 3.58 15.09 -2.27
CA TYR A 240 3.52 15.59 -0.89
C TYR A 240 4.84 15.46 -0.12
N LYS A 241 5.91 15.03 -0.80
CA LYS A 241 7.26 14.84 -0.22
C LYS A 241 7.24 13.95 1.02
N ARG A 242 6.52 12.83 0.93
CA ARG A 242 6.37 11.86 2.01
C ARG A 242 7.33 10.68 1.84
N PRO A 243 7.77 10.06 2.95
CA PRO A 243 8.37 8.73 2.90
C PRO A 243 7.40 7.75 2.27
N MET A 244 7.96 6.79 1.53
CA MET A 244 7.22 5.63 1.04
C MET A 244 7.75 4.40 1.77
N TRP A 245 6.82 3.66 2.37
CA TRP A 245 7.03 2.33 2.92
C TRP A 245 6.37 1.31 1.96
N ILE A 246 6.69 0.03 2.09
CA ILE A 246 6.00 -1.04 1.37
C ILE A 246 5.76 -2.20 2.33
N CYS A 247 4.56 -2.74 2.31
CA CYS A 247 4.22 -3.99 2.95
C CYS A 247 4.09 -5.10 1.90
N ALA A 248 4.85 -6.18 2.03
CA ALA A 248 4.63 -7.41 1.29
C ALA A 248 3.59 -8.25 2.03
N ASP A 249 2.33 -8.11 1.60
CA ASP A 249 1.16 -8.72 2.21
C ASP A 249 1.05 -10.19 1.79
N LEU A 250 0.98 -11.09 2.78
CA LEU A 250 0.86 -12.52 2.53
C LEU A 250 -0.59 -13.01 2.58
N TRP A 251 -1.56 -12.15 2.91
CA TRP A 251 -2.98 -12.43 2.75
C TRP A 251 -3.38 -12.29 1.28
N GLY A 252 -3.89 -13.37 0.71
CA GLY A 252 -4.13 -13.45 -0.72
C GLY A 252 -5.30 -14.31 -1.13
N PRO A 253 -5.72 -14.25 -2.40
CA PRO A 253 -6.86 -15.01 -2.90
C PRO A 253 -6.50 -16.47 -3.21
N ASP A 254 -5.23 -16.75 -3.51
CA ASP A 254 -4.79 -18.03 -4.04
C ASP A 254 -4.58 -19.11 -2.98
N ILE A 255 -4.56 -20.35 -3.45
CA ILE A 255 -4.32 -21.55 -2.67
C ILE A 255 -3.36 -22.46 -3.44
N GLY A 256 -2.63 -23.32 -2.74
CA GLY A 256 -1.78 -24.30 -3.40
C GLY A 256 -1.02 -25.18 -2.43
N HIS A 257 -0.01 -25.88 -2.94
CA HIS A 257 0.73 -26.90 -2.22
C HIS A 257 1.91 -26.32 -1.44
N TRP A 258 1.62 -25.31 -0.62
CA TRP A 258 2.59 -24.62 0.23
C TRP A 258 2.08 -24.55 1.66
N PHE A 259 2.95 -24.16 2.58
CA PHE A 259 2.61 -23.97 3.98
C PHE A 259 1.45 -22.97 4.16
N THR A 260 0.37 -23.34 4.87
CA THR A 260 -0.82 -22.49 5.06
C THR A 260 -1.26 -22.41 6.53
N ARG A 261 -1.24 -21.20 7.11
CA ARG A 261 -1.73 -20.90 8.47
C ARG A 261 -3.24 -20.85 8.56
N LEU A 262 -3.89 -20.20 7.62
CA LEU A 262 -5.34 -20.08 7.51
C LEU A 262 -5.76 -19.98 6.05
N SER A 263 -7.05 -20.14 5.78
CA SER A 263 -7.58 -19.88 4.45
C SER A 263 -7.24 -18.45 3.98
N GLY A 264 -6.37 -18.35 2.98
CA GLY A 264 -5.88 -17.08 2.44
C GLY A 264 -4.62 -16.56 3.11
N PHE A 265 -3.96 -17.32 4.00
CA PHE A 265 -2.72 -16.92 4.66
C PHE A 265 -1.71 -18.07 4.84
N PRO A 266 -0.58 -18.08 4.11
CA PRO A 266 -0.31 -17.22 2.97
C PRO A 266 -1.23 -17.59 1.80
N GLY A 267 -1.82 -16.58 1.17
CA GLY A 267 -2.67 -16.70 -0.02
C GLY A 267 -1.91 -16.45 -1.32
N HIS A 268 -0.59 -16.64 -1.28
CA HIS A 268 0.37 -16.44 -2.36
C HIS A 268 1.39 -17.56 -2.35
N SER A 269 1.96 -17.87 -3.51
CA SER A 269 3.02 -18.87 -3.57
C SER A 269 4.39 -18.29 -3.16
N PRO A 270 5.36 -19.14 -2.79
CA PRO A 270 6.72 -18.68 -2.48
C PRO A 270 7.40 -17.95 -3.63
N GLU A 271 7.16 -18.35 -4.89
CA GLU A 271 7.74 -17.72 -6.08
C GLU A 271 7.16 -16.33 -6.35
N GLU A 272 5.87 -16.15 -6.06
CA GLU A 272 5.20 -14.86 -6.12
C GLU A 272 5.79 -13.92 -5.07
N PHE A 273 5.91 -14.39 -3.83
CA PHE A 273 6.51 -13.64 -2.74
C PHE A 273 7.94 -13.21 -3.07
N ALA A 274 8.76 -14.11 -3.64
CA ALA A 274 10.10 -13.79 -4.09
C ALA A 274 10.11 -12.67 -5.15
N SER A 275 9.19 -12.71 -6.11
CA SER A 275 9.09 -11.72 -7.18
C SER A 275 8.60 -10.36 -6.65
N ALA A 276 7.64 -10.38 -5.73
CA ALA A 276 7.11 -9.19 -5.11
C ALA A 276 8.12 -8.48 -4.21
N LEU A 277 8.93 -9.21 -3.42
CA LEU A 277 10.00 -8.61 -2.61
C LEU A 277 11.00 -7.83 -3.50
N ARG A 278 11.39 -8.42 -4.64
CA ARG A 278 12.27 -7.76 -5.62
C ARG A 278 11.60 -6.55 -6.24
N MET A 279 10.35 -6.68 -6.68
CA MET A 279 9.55 -5.58 -7.22
C MET A 279 9.45 -4.42 -6.23
N GLY A 280 9.05 -4.69 -4.98
CA GLY A 280 8.93 -3.70 -3.93
C GLY A 280 10.25 -3.01 -3.63
N TYR A 281 11.36 -3.76 -3.53
CA TYR A 281 12.69 -3.19 -3.31
C TYR A 281 13.10 -2.21 -4.42
N LEU A 282 12.84 -2.56 -5.68
CA LEU A 282 13.22 -1.73 -6.84
C LEU A 282 12.42 -0.41 -6.94
N MET A 283 11.32 -0.28 -6.21
CA MET A 283 10.64 1.01 -6.00
C MET A 283 11.45 1.96 -5.10
N ALA A 284 12.56 1.48 -4.54
CA ALA A 284 13.45 2.17 -3.62
C ALA A 284 12.73 2.83 -2.44
N PRO A 285 11.87 2.09 -1.70
CA PRO A 285 11.17 2.65 -0.56
C PRO A 285 12.15 2.92 0.59
N THR A 286 11.75 3.77 1.53
CA THR A 286 12.50 3.98 2.77
C THR A 286 12.49 2.72 3.64
N HIS A 287 11.38 1.99 3.64
CA HIS A 287 11.17 0.78 4.44
C HIS A 287 10.39 -0.25 3.63
N LEU A 288 10.76 -1.52 3.74
CA LEU A 288 10.02 -2.65 3.18
C LEU A 288 9.87 -3.71 4.27
N PHE A 289 8.66 -4.20 4.53
CA PHE A 289 8.46 -5.28 5.49
C PHE A 289 7.55 -6.38 4.95
N ALA A 290 7.71 -7.59 5.48
CA ALA A 290 6.76 -8.67 5.27
C ALA A 290 5.64 -8.59 6.31
N GLU A 291 4.40 -8.68 5.84
CA GLU A 291 3.25 -8.83 6.73
C GLU A 291 3.30 -10.19 7.42
N ASN A 292 3.21 -10.13 8.74
CA ASN A 292 3.08 -11.26 9.64
C ASN A 292 4.17 -12.36 9.50
N VAL A 293 5.00 -12.50 10.53
CA VAL A 293 6.04 -13.54 10.66
C VAL A 293 5.51 -14.98 10.55
N ASP A 294 4.21 -15.18 10.72
CA ASP A 294 3.53 -16.47 10.79
C ASP A 294 3.77 -17.38 9.60
N ALA A 295 3.86 -16.78 8.40
CA ALA A 295 4.12 -17.52 7.18
C ALA A 295 5.61 -17.86 7.02
N LEU A 296 6.51 -17.07 7.62
CA LEU A 296 7.97 -17.20 7.49
C LEU A 296 8.55 -18.23 8.45
N LEU A 297 7.97 -18.35 9.65
CA LEU A 297 8.51 -19.17 10.73
C LEU A 297 7.44 -20.04 11.41
N HIS A 298 7.91 -21.16 11.95
CA HIS A 298 7.26 -21.96 12.98
C HIS A 298 8.02 -21.90 14.28
N PHE A 299 7.32 -22.00 15.40
CA PHE A 299 7.94 -22.24 16.70
C PHE A 299 7.51 -23.60 17.27
N ARG A 300 8.45 -24.56 17.29
CA ARG A 300 8.21 -25.93 17.78
C ARG A 300 9.46 -26.45 18.46
N ASP A 301 9.29 -27.31 19.46
CA ASP A 301 10.41 -27.88 20.23
C ASP A 301 11.36 -26.79 20.76
N GLN A 302 10.80 -25.66 21.22
CA GLN A 302 11.54 -24.51 21.73
C GLN A 302 12.53 -23.87 20.74
N ARG A 303 12.27 -23.99 19.43
CA ARG A 303 13.09 -23.37 18.38
C ARG A 303 12.26 -22.84 17.21
N PHE A 304 12.82 -21.84 16.53
CA PHE A 304 12.27 -21.37 15.26
C PHE A 304 12.72 -22.25 14.10
N VAL A 305 11.78 -22.65 13.25
CA VAL A 305 12.02 -23.38 12.01
C VAL A 305 11.48 -22.53 10.86
N ARG A 306 12.30 -22.31 9.83
CA ARG A 306 11.87 -21.57 8.64
C ARG A 306 10.96 -22.42 7.77
N THR A 307 9.93 -21.80 7.26
CA THR A 307 9.14 -22.32 6.14
C THR A 307 9.87 -21.96 4.84
N GLU A 308 9.33 -22.42 3.71
CA GLU A 308 9.75 -21.96 2.38
C GLU A 308 9.64 -20.43 2.18
N PHE A 309 8.68 -19.75 2.80
CA PHE A 309 8.61 -18.27 2.77
C PHE A 309 9.73 -17.63 3.58
N GLY A 310 10.11 -18.24 4.72
CA GLY A 310 11.26 -17.81 5.52
C GLY A 310 12.58 -17.99 4.77
N GLU A 311 12.72 -19.05 3.98
CA GLU A 311 13.88 -19.23 3.07
C GLU A 311 13.89 -18.17 1.97
N VAL A 312 12.73 -17.88 1.34
CA VAL A 312 12.61 -16.82 0.32
C VAL A 312 13.02 -15.45 0.88
N TRP A 313 12.50 -15.07 2.05
CA TRP A 313 12.88 -13.82 2.72
C TRP A 313 14.38 -13.76 3.01
N GLN A 314 14.94 -14.83 3.58
CA GLN A 314 16.36 -14.89 3.90
C GLN A 314 17.23 -14.76 2.64
N GLN A 315 16.85 -15.45 1.56
CA GLN A 315 17.54 -15.35 0.28
C GLN A 315 17.49 -13.92 -0.28
N PHE A 316 16.32 -13.30 -0.24
CA PHE A 316 16.15 -11.92 -0.69
C PHE A 316 17.08 -10.96 0.07
N ILE A 317 17.09 -11.01 1.40
CA ILE A 317 17.92 -10.13 2.23
C ILE A 317 19.42 -10.40 2.09
N ARG A 318 19.83 -11.68 2.05
CA ARG A 318 21.25 -12.06 2.09
C ARG A 318 21.93 -12.12 0.73
N GLU A 319 21.17 -12.36 -0.34
CA GLU A 319 21.71 -12.54 -1.68
C GLU A 319 21.26 -11.42 -2.62
N TYR A 320 19.96 -11.18 -2.74
CA TYR A 320 19.44 -10.26 -3.75
C TYR A 320 19.77 -8.79 -3.42
N VAL A 321 19.46 -8.33 -2.20
CA VAL A 321 19.68 -6.94 -1.79
C VAL A 321 21.17 -6.53 -1.90
N PRO A 322 22.15 -7.31 -1.39
CA PRO A 322 23.56 -6.95 -1.55
C PRO A 322 24.07 -7.04 -2.99
N ALA A 323 23.48 -7.91 -3.82
CA ALA A 323 23.83 -8.04 -5.23
C ALA A 323 23.24 -6.92 -6.11
N GLN A 324 22.20 -6.23 -5.63
CA GLN A 324 21.47 -5.20 -6.37
C GLN A 324 21.37 -3.89 -5.57
N PRO A 325 22.47 -3.26 -5.14
CA PRO A 325 22.41 -2.03 -4.37
C PRO A 325 21.75 -0.91 -5.18
N LEU A 326 20.78 -0.21 -4.57
CA LEU A 326 20.09 0.90 -5.22
C LEU A 326 20.90 2.21 -5.09
N SER A 327 21.03 2.92 -6.20
CA SER A 327 21.58 4.28 -6.27
C SER A 327 20.51 5.37 -6.34
N TRP A 328 19.24 4.99 -6.35
CA TRP A 328 18.08 5.88 -6.41
C TRP A 328 17.16 5.71 -5.20
N SER A 329 16.20 6.63 -5.07
CA SER A 329 15.11 6.63 -4.09
C SER A 329 13.75 6.74 -4.79
N HIS A 330 12.67 6.34 -4.11
CA HIS A 330 11.30 6.58 -4.57
C HIS A 330 11.04 8.05 -4.92
N ALA A 331 11.72 8.99 -4.24
CA ALA A 331 11.61 10.42 -4.49
C ALA A 331 12.12 10.84 -5.90
N ASP A 332 13.02 10.05 -6.48
CA ASP A 332 13.65 10.31 -7.78
C ASP A 332 12.76 9.91 -8.96
N VAL A 333 11.56 9.37 -8.71
CA VAL A 333 10.67 8.90 -9.77
C VAL A 333 10.35 10.03 -10.77
N THR A 334 10.50 9.77 -12.08
CA THR A 334 10.31 10.80 -13.13
C THR A 334 9.35 10.29 -14.21
N PRO A 335 8.10 10.79 -14.25
CA PRO A 335 7.10 10.23 -15.15
C PRO A 335 7.39 10.54 -16.62
N ASP A 336 7.13 9.56 -17.49
CA ASP A 336 6.88 9.81 -18.92
C ASP A 336 5.37 9.90 -19.19
N THR A 337 4.58 9.22 -18.35
CA THR A 337 3.12 9.27 -18.40
C THR A 337 2.58 9.68 -17.04
N ILE A 338 1.63 10.60 -17.04
CA ILE A 338 0.95 11.06 -15.83
C ILE A 338 -0.53 10.73 -15.92
N LEU A 339 -1.10 10.21 -14.84
CA LEU A 339 -2.53 10.23 -14.60
C LEU A 339 -2.81 11.24 -13.48
N ILE A 340 -3.71 12.19 -13.73
CA ILE A 340 -4.21 13.12 -12.72
C ILE A 340 -5.66 12.79 -12.46
N HIS A 341 -6.01 12.56 -11.20
CA HIS A 341 -7.41 12.47 -10.82
C HIS A 341 -7.64 12.95 -9.39
N ALA A 342 -8.86 13.36 -9.15
CA ALA A 342 -9.36 13.54 -7.81
C ALA A 342 -9.35 12.22 -7.04
N ASP A 343 -8.69 12.20 -5.89
CA ASP A 343 -8.76 11.03 -5.02
C ASP A 343 -10.16 11.01 -4.36
N ASP A 344 -11.07 10.22 -4.93
CA ASP A 344 -12.49 10.17 -4.55
C ASP A 344 -12.81 8.97 -3.67
N SER A 345 -11.82 8.14 -3.32
CA SER A 345 -11.96 6.84 -2.66
C SER A 345 -12.78 5.79 -3.44
N ASN A 346 -13.13 6.06 -4.70
CA ASN A 346 -13.83 5.11 -5.56
C ASN A 346 -12.86 4.04 -6.06
N TYR A 347 -13.06 2.79 -5.63
CA TYR A 347 -12.25 1.67 -6.10
C TYR A 347 -12.98 0.72 -7.06
N GLY A 348 -14.24 1.03 -7.40
CA GLY A 348 -15.08 0.28 -8.34
C GLY A 348 -16.12 -0.63 -7.68
N GLN A 349 -16.12 -0.68 -6.35
CA GLN A 349 -17.13 -1.39 -5.56
C GLN A 349 -17.68 -0.43 -4.50
N ASN A 350 -18.97 -0.56 -4.22
CA ASN A 350 -19.73 0.19 -3.22
C ASN A 350 -19.83 1.71 -3.51
N ALA A 351 -21.05 2.23 -3.41
CA ALA A 351 -21.37 3.64 -3.58
C ALA A 351 -21.03 4.48 -2.32
N ARG A 352 -19.86 4.28 -1.69
CA ARG A 352 -19.55 4.81 -0.36
C ARG A 352 -18.28 5.65 -0.31
N LEU A 353 -18.21 6.65 -1.17
CA LEU A 353 -17.05 7.53 -1.28
C LEU A 353 -16.76 8.21 0.07
N PHE A 354 -15.56 8.06 0.61
CA PHE A 354 -15.11 8.53 1.91
C PHE A 354 -15.99 8.06 3.07
N GLY A 355 -16.62 6.89 2.93
CA GLY A 355 -17.57 6.38 3.92
C GLY A 355 -18.90 7.12 3.93
N ARG A 356 -19.28 7.83 2.85
CA ARG A 356 -20.62 8.44 2.71
C ARG A 356 -21.66 7.34 2.51
N ARG A 357 -22.79 7.42 3.20
CA ARG A 357 -23.87 6.40 3.11
C ARG A 357 -24.85 6.64 1.98
N THR A 358 -24.97 7.88 1.54
CA THR A 358 -25.88 8.31 0.50
C THR A 358 -25.05 8.96 -0.57
N ASP A 359 -24.83 8.28 -1.68
CA ASP A 359 -24.60 8.80 -3.03
C ASP A 359 -24.05 7.69 -3.93
N GLU A 360 -24.73 7.40 -5.04
CA GLU A 360 -24.09 6.63 -6.09
C GLU A 360 -22.87 7.39 -6.61
N ALA A 361 -21.74 6.69 -6.74
CA ALA A 361 -20.54 7.29 -7.29
C ALA A 361 -20.83 7.81 -8.70
N ALA A 362 -20.73 9.13 -8.88
CA ALA A 362 -20.99 9.77 -10.16
C ALA A 362 -20.11 9.14 -11.25
N GLU A 363 -20.63 9.06 -12.49
CA GLU A 363 -19.89 8.51 -13.64
C GLU A 363 -18.53 9.19 -13.83
N SER A 364 -18.42 10.48 -13.49
CA SER A 364 -17.16 11.21 -13.53
C SER A 364 -16.05 10.56 -12.71
N THR A 365 -16.36 10.01 -11.52
CA THR A 365 -15.39 9.30 -10.68
C THR A 365 -14.90 7.99 -11.32
N LYS A 366 -15.74 7.33 -12.14
CA LYS A 366 -15.43 6.04 -12.77
C LYS A 366 -14.50 6.17 -13.97
N SER A 367 -14.38 7.39 -14.54
CA SER A 367 -13.47 7.64 -15.67
C SER A 367 -12.00 7.29 -15.37
N VAL A 368 -11.60 7.28 -14.10
CA VAL A 368 -10.26 6.83 -13.67
C VAL A 368 -9.99 5.37 -14.04
N PHE A 369 -11.01 4.50 -14.01
CA PHE A 369 -10.87 3.08 -14.36
C PHE A 369 -10.67 2.92 -15.87
N ALA A 370 -11.38 3.71 -16.69
CA ALA A 370 -11.18 3.73 -18.14
C ALA A 370 -9.77 4.24 -18.51
N ALA A 371 -9.26 5.24 -17.79
CA ALA A 371 -7.88 5.71 -17.96
C ALA A 371 -6.87 4.60 -17.65
N TRP A 372 -7.01 3.89 -16.52
CA TRP A 372 -6.14 2.77 -16.19
C TRP A 372 -6.26 1.60 -17.17
N HIS A 373 -7.46 1.30 -17.65
CA HIS A 373 -7.67 0.30 -18.69
C HIS A 373 -6.89 0.65 -19.96
N LEU A 374 -6.97 1.90 -20.42
CA LEU A 374 -6.19 2.39 -21.56
C LEU A 374 -4.67 2.30 -21.31
N LEU A 375 -4.21 2.81 -20.17
CA LEU A 375 -2.79 2.86 -19.80
C LEU A 375 -2.16 1.48 -19.61
N SER A 376 -2.98 0.47 -19.33
CA SER A 376 -2.56 -0.91 -19.05
C SER A 376 -2.75 -1.88 -20.21
N HIS A 377 -3.00 -1.37 -21.42
CA HIS A 377 -3.37 -2.16 -22.61
C HIS A 377 -4.56 -3.11 -22.37
N GLY A 378 -5.48 -2.69 -21.50
CA GLY A 378 -6.69 -3.42 -21.15
C GLY A 378 -6.51 -4.53 -20.11
N THR A 379 -5.31 -4.71 -19.54
CA THR A 379 -5.07 -5.74 -18.52
C THR A 379 -5.67 -5.39 -17.16
N ILE A 380 -5.83 -4.11 -16.85
CA ILE A 380 -6.61 -3.62 -15.70
C ILE A 380 -8.05 -3.41 -16.17
N PRO A 381 -9.09 -3.94 -15.49
CA PRO A 381 -10.48 -3.77 -15.90
C PRO A 381 -10.94 -2.30 -15.91
N ALA A 382 -11.82 -1.94 -16.85
CA ALA A 382 -12.36 -0.58 -17.01
C ALA A 382 -13.43 -0.18 -15.96
N HIS A 383 -13.71 -1.04 -14.99
CA HIS A 383 -14.78 -0.84 -13.99
C HIS A 383 -14.29 -0.90 -12.53
N GLY A 384 -12.98 -0.90 -12.31
CA GLY A 384 -12.43 -0.90 -10.96
C GLY A 384 -10.92 -0.88 -10.88
N SER A 385 -10.41 -0.87 -9.66
CA SER A 385 -8.97 -0.71 -9.37
C SER A 385 -8.37 -1.81 -8.49
N CYS A 386 -9.19 -2.77 -8.05
CA CYS A 386 -8.74 -3.93 -7.28
C CYS A 386 -9.66 -5.13 -7.56
N MET A 387 -9.27 -6.33 -7.13
CA MET A 387 -9.99 -7.58 -7.39
C MET A 387 -11.24 -7.77 -6.51
N HIS A 388 -11.58 -6.80 -5.65
CA HIS A 388 -12.86 -6.80 -4.92
C HIS A 388 -14.06 -6.37 -5.79
N ILE A 389 -13.80 -5.88 -7.01
CA ILE A 389 -14.86 -5.57 -7.97
C ILE A 389 -15.54 -6.84 -8.51
N PRO A 390 -16.74 -6.73 -9.10
CA PRO A 390 -17.39 -7.86 -9.76
C PRO A 390 -16.50 -8.49 -10.85
N GLY A 391 -16.43 -9.82 -10.85
CA GLY A 391 -15.66 -10.60 -11.84
C GLY A 391 -14.61 -11.55 -11.25
N TYR A 392 -14.33 -11.44 -9.95
CA TYR A 392 -13.36 -12.29 -9.25
C TYR A 392 -14.04 -13.19 -8.22
N ASP A 393 -13.63 -14.46 -8.14
CA ASP A 393 -14.05 -15.43 -7.11
C ASP A 393 -12.83 -16.04 -6.44
N PHE A 394 -12.57 -15.65 -5.19
CA PHE A 394 -11.31 -16.00 -4.54
C PHE A 394 -11.23 -17.49 -4.17
N PRO A 395 -10.22 -18.23 -4.67
CA PRO A 395 -10.02 -19.65 -4.37
C PRO A 395 -9.99 -19.98 -2.88
N ARG A 396 -9.47 -19.09 -2.03
CA ARG A 396 -9.50 -19.22 -0.57
C ARG A 396 -10.89 -19.50 -0.01
N HIS A 397 -11.97 -18.98 -0.62
CA HIS A 397 -13.33 -19.25 -0.15
C HIS A 397 -13.70 -20.73 -0.24
N LYS A 398 -13.21 -21.43 -1.27
CA LYS A 398 -13.41 -22.88 -1.40
C LYS A 398 -12.60 -23.63 -0.35
N LEU A 399 -11.34 -23.25 -0.14
CA LEU A 399 -10.48 -23.82 0.90
C LEU A 399 -11.12 -23.68 2.30
N LYS A 400 -11.62 -22.48 2.65
CA LYS A 400 -12.35 -22.24 3.91
C LYS A 400 -13.54 -23.17 4.11
N ARG A 401 -14.30 -23.46 3.05
CA ARG A 401 -15.49 -24.33 3.12
C ARG A 401 -15.15 -25.81 3.25
N GLN A 402 -14.00 -26.23 2.74
CA GLN A 402 -13.64 -27.65 2.62
C GLN A 402 -12.60 -28.12 3.66
N THR A 403 -11.97 -27.20 4.38
CA THR A 403 -10.96 -27.52 5.39
C THR A 403 -11.49 -27.16 6.77
N ALA A 404 -11.44 -28.10 7.71
CA ALA A 404 -11.83 -27.84 9.09
C ALA A 404 -10.83 -26.90 9.78
N ALA A 405 -11.32 -26.02 10.65
CA ALA A 405 -10.51 -24.97 11.27
C ALA A 405 -9.36 -25.52 12.14
N ASP A 406 -9.55 -26.69 12.75
CA ASP A 406 -8.57 -27.40 13.57
C ASP A 406 -7.50 -28.16 12.76
N SER A 407 -7.67 -28.25 11.44
CA SER A 407 -6.68 -28.86 10.54
C SER A 407 -5.51 -27.93 10.22
N TYR A 408 -5.65 -26.64 10.53
CA TYR A 408 -4.58 -25.67 10.33
C TYR A 408 -3.55 -25.74 11.47
N PRO A 409 -2.26 -25.48 11.20
CA PRO A 409 -1.72 -25.10 9.89
C PRO A 409 -1.48 -26.29 8.96
N LEU A 410 -1.79 -26.12 7.67
CA LEU A 410 -1.53 -27.10 6.62
C LEU A 410 -0.05 -27.06 6.23
N GLN A 411 0.66 -28.17 6.39
CA GLN A 411 2.12 -28.21 6.13
C GLN A 411 2.48 -28.13 4.64
N SER A 412 1.56 -28.51 3.76
CA SER A 412 1.79 -28.53 2.30
C SER A 412 0.49 -28.22 1.54
N GLY A 413 -0.34 -27.34 2.12
CA GLY A 413 -1.63 -26.97 1.58
C GLY A 413 -2.69 -28.06 1.68
N CYS A 414 -3.78 -27.89 0.93
CA CYS A 414 -4.85 -28.88 0.82
C CYS A 414 -4.61 -29.76 -0.42
N PRO A 415 -4.31 -31.07 -0.26
CA PRO A 415 -4.00 -31.95 -1.40
C PRO A 415 -5.19 -32.19 -2.33
N ASP A 416 -6.42 -32.04 -1.83
CA ASP A 416 -7.66 -32.25 -2.59
C ASP A 416 -8.06 -31.04 -3.43
N LEU A 417 -7.35 -29.92 -3.28
CA LEU A 417 -7.60 -28.70 -4.03
C LEU A 417 -6.44 -28.40 -4.98
N PRO A 418 -6.73 -27.98 -6.22
CA PRO A 418 -5.68 -27.59 -7.14
C PRO A 418 -5.03 -26.29 -6.68
N GLN A 419 -3.73 -26.17 -6.94
CA GLN A 419 -3.05 -24.88 -6.87
C GLN A 419 -3.65 -23.89 -7.88
N THR A 420 -3.80 -22.64 -7.45
CA THR A 420 -4.32 -21.54 -8.26
C THR A 420 -3.27 -20.45 -8.45
N ALA A 421 -3.52 -19.57 -9.43
CA ALA A 421 -2.70 -18.41 -9.75
C ALA A 421 -3.60 -17.32 -10.33
N MET A 422 -4.56 -16.87 -9.52
CA MET A 422 -5.50 -15.81 -9.86
C MET A 422 -4.86 -14.43 -9.70
N HIS A 423 -4.06 -14.24 -8.65
CA HIS A 423 -3.36 -12.98 -8.43
C HIS A 423 -2.18 -12.84 -9.40
N THR A 424 -1.94 -11.62 -9.87
CA THR A 424 -0.87 -11.30 -10.82
C THR A 424 -0.11 -10.08 -10.33
N LEU A 425 1.22 -10.10 -10.49
CA LEU A 425 2.08 -8.95 -10.20
C LEU A 425 2.25 -8.03 -11.41
N PHE A 426 1.77 -8.44 -12.59
CA PHE A 426 2.13 -7.79 -13.85
C PHE A 426 0.95 -7.13 -14.54
N ASN A 427 1.05 -5.80 -14.72
CA ASN A 427 0.22 -5.01 -15.61
C ASN A 427 1.13 -4.09 -16.45
N PRO A 428 1.21 -4.26 -17.78
CA PRO A 428 2.10 -3.48 -18.63
C PRO A 428 1.69 -2.01 -18.59
N THR A 429 2.60 -1.13 -18.19
CA THR A 429 2.36 0.32 -18.17
C THR A 429 3.67 1.04 -18.49
N ASN A 430 3.55 2.23 -19.07
CA ASN A 430 4.71 2.98 -19.52
C ASN A 430 5.05 4.16 -18.60
N ASN A 431 5.73 3.87 -17.49
CA ASN A 431 6.23 4.86 -16.54
C ASN A 431 5.13 5.84 -16.10
N VAL A 432 4.01 5.24 -15.66
CA VAL A 432 2.78 5.94 -15.23
C VAL A 432 2.91 6.30 -13.76
N ILE A 433 2.81 7.59 -13.43
CA ILE A 433 2.76 8.10 -12.06
C ILE A 433 1.47 8.89 -11.85
N VAL A 434 0.81 8.69 -10.70
CA VAL A 434 -0.46 9.35 -10.42
C VAL A 434 -0.28 10.57 -9.53
N PHE A 435 -0.83 11.69 -9.95
CA PHE A 435 -0.95 12.87 -9.13
C PHE A 435 -2.41 13.17 -8.83
N ASP A 436 -2.68 13.88 -7.73
CA ASP A 436 -4.04 14.31 -7.44
C ASP A 436 -4.42 15.60 -8.18
N GLU A 437 -5.65 16.06 -7.96
CA GLU A 437 -6.22 17.23 -8.63
C GLU A 437 -5.51 18.56 -8.33
N ARG A 438 -4.53 18.60 -7.42
CA ARG A 438 -3.81 19.79 -6.93
C ARG A 438 -2.34 19.82 -7.35
N VAL A 439 -1.92 18.94 -8.24
CA VAL A 439 -0.52 18.93 -8.71
C VAL A 439 -0.16 20.21 -9.45
N ARG A 440 1.02 20.73 -9.12
CA ARG A 440 1.54 22.00 -9.67
C ARG A 440 2.50 21.74 -10.83
N TYR A 441 2.67 22.76 -11.66
CA TYR A 441 3.46 22.69 -12.90
C TYR A 441 4.88 22.15 -12.71
N GLU A 442 5.57 22.55 -11.63
CA GLU A 442 6.93 22.12 -11.33
C GLU A 442 7.03 20.65 -10.86
N GLN A 443 5.92 20.06 -10.40
CA GLN A 443 5.87 18.66 -9.97
C GLN A 443 5.66 17.71 -11.16
N LEU A 444 5.08 18.21 -12.26
CA LEU A 444 4.77 17.41 -13.45
C LEU A 444 6.04 16.89 -14.17
N GLY A 445 7.19 17.53 -14.03
CA GLY A 445 8.37 17.19 -14.83
C GLY A 445 8.13 17.43 -16.33
N GLN A 446 8.60 16.56 -17.21
CA GLN A 446 8.43 16.69 -18.67
C GLN A 446 7.77 15.41 -19.25
N PRO A 447 6.49 15.17 -18.91
CA PRO A 447 5.81 13.97 -19.37
C PRO A 447 5.51 14.06 -20.87
N LYS A 448 5.47 12.90 -21.53
CA LYS A 448 5.03 12.79 -22.92
C LYS A 448 3.51 12.73 -23.01
N LEU A 449 2.87 12.08 -22.04
CA LEU A 449 1.43 11.89 -21.97
C LEU A 449 0.89 12.29 -20.59
N ILE A 450 -0.22 13.03 -20.57
CA ILE A 450 -0.98 13.36 -19.35
C ILE A 450 -2.45 13.00 -19.59
N LEU A 451 -3.02 12.18 -18.72
CA LEU A 451 -4.47 11.92 -18.66
C LEU A 451 -5.04 12.66 -17.45
N ALA A 452 -6.13 13.41 -17.62
CA ALA A 452 -6.85 14.07 -16.54
C ALA A 452 -8.27 13.48 -16.43
N ALA A 453 -8.50 12.71 -15.36
CA ALA A 453 -9.68 11.90 -15.10
C ALA A 453 -10.32 12.25 -13.74
N GLY A 454 -11.43 11.59 -13.41
CA GLY A 454 -12.12 11.73 -12.13
C GLY A 454 -13.13 12.87 -12.08
N SER A 455 -13.51 13.28 -10.87
CA SER A 455 -14.62 14.21 -10.64
C SER A 455 -14.24 15.69 -10.62
N ARG A 456 -13.00 16.03 -10.29
CA ARG A 456 -12.55 17.41 -10.10
C ARG A 456 -11.11 17.63 -10.54
N LEU A 457 -10.81 18.87 -10.94
CA LEU A 457 -9.49 19.36 -11.29
C LEU A 457 -9.35 20.79 -10.79
N SER A 458 -8.26 21.14 -10.11
CA SER A 458 -8.04 22.54 -9.72
C SER A 458 -7.74 23.42 -10.94
N GLU A 459 -8.09 24.71 -10.87
CA GLU A 459 -7.78 25.66 -11.95
C GLU A 459 -6.27 25.77 -12.19
N GLU A 460 -5.48 25.73 -11.12
CA GLU A 460 -4.01 25.75 -11.19
C GLU A 460 -3.48 24.52 -11.93
N THR A 461 -4.00 23.32 -11.59
CA THR A 461 -3.63 22.07 -12.26
C THR A 461 -4.05 22.09 -13.72
N ALA A 462 -5.26 22.54 -14.04
CA ALA A 462 -5.76 22.65 -15.41
C ALA A 462 -4.87 23.57 -16.26
N ALA A 463 -4.47 24.72 -15.71
CA ALA A 463 -3.53 25.63 -16.36
C ALA A 463 -2.12 25.00 -16.52
N ALA A 464 -1.65 24.27 -15.52
CA ALA A 464 -0.35 23.60 -15.54
C ALA A 464 -0.28 22.53 -16.65
N ILE A 465 -1.29 21.66 -16.77
CA ILE A 465 -1.31 20.62 -17.80
C ILE A 465 -1.56 21.22 -19.20
N ARG A 466 -2.35 22.30 -19.29
CA ARG A 466 -2.52 23.04 -20.55
C ARG A 466 -1.19 23.59 -21.06
N ARG A 467 -0.38 24.16 -20.16
CA ARG A 467 0.97 24.63 -20.47
C ARG A 467 1.88 23.49 -20.91
N ARG A 468 1.78 22.29 -20.32
CA ARG A 468 2.51 21.11 -20.81
C ARG A 468 2.11 20.71 -22.23
N ALA A 469 0.82 20.80 -22.56
CA ALA A 469 0.36 20.59 -23.94
C ALA A 469 1.01 21.59 -24.91
N GLU A 470 1.07 22.87 -24.53
CA GLU A 470 1.74 23.92 -25.32
C GLU A 470 3.24 23.66 -25.49
N GLU A 471 3.88 23.06 -24.49
CA GLU A 471 5.32 22.74 -24.46
C GLU A 471 5.69 21.42 -25.17
N GLY A 472 4.72 20.62 -25.61
CA GLY A 472 4.96 19.42 -26.42
C GLY A 472 4.37 18.11 -25.88
N SER A 473 3.74 18.12 -24.70
CA SER A 473 3.06 16.93 -24.17
C SER A 473 1.73 16.69 -24.90
N VAL A 474 1.30 15.43 -24.95
CA VAL A 474 -0.09 15.08 -25.27
C VAL A 474 -0.90 15.06 -23.98
N VAL A 475 -2.00 15.81 -23.95
CA VAL A 475 -2.92 15.87 -22.81
C VAL A 475 -4.29 15.41 -23.25
N VAL A 476 -4.80 14.35 -22.62
CA VAL A 476 -6.17 13.85 -22.80
C VAL A 476 -6.96 14.15 -21.54
N ILE A 477 -8.02 14.94 -21.64
CA ILE A 477 -8.79 15.44 -20.50
C ILE A 477 -10.28 15.17 -20.68
N MET A 478 -10.96 14.77 -19.60
CA MET A 478 -12.41 14.65 -19.61
C MET A 478 -13.08 16.01 -19.81
N SER A 479 -14.10 16.08 -20.67
CA SER A 479 -14.78 17.32 -21.05
C SER A 479 -15.28 18.15 -19.85
N TRP A 480 -15.77 17.48 -18.80
CA TRP A 480 -16.25 18.12 -17.58
C TRP A 480 -15.13 18.69 -16.69
N LEU A 481 -13.88 18.29 -16.92
CA LEU A 481 -12.70 18.84 -16.22
C LEU A 481 -12.06 19.99 -17.00
N ALA A 482 -12.33 20.11 -18.30
CA ALA A 482 -11.79 21.17 -19.13
C ALA A 482 -12.47 22.52 -18.81
N PRO A 483 -11.71 23.59 -18.49
CA PRO A 483 -12.28 24.93 -18.38
C PRO A 483 -13.02 25.35 -19.66
N LYS A 484 -14.08 26.14 -19.55
CA LYS A 484 -14.93 26.54 -20.69
C LYS A 484 -14.15 27.10 -21.89
N ALA A 485 -13.06 27.83 -21.63
CA ALA A 485 -12.21 28.40 -22.67
C ALA A 485 -11.38 27.36 -23.45
N TRP A 486 -11.25 26.13 -22.95
CA TRP A 486 -10.40 25.06 -23.47
C TRP A 486 -11.21 23.79 -23.75
N GLN A 487 -12.49 23.93 -24.07
CA GLN A 487 -13.39 22.81 -24.39
C GLN A 487 -13.14 22.19 -25.77
N GLU A 488 -12.37 22.86 -26.64
CA GLU A 488 -12.05 22.37 -27.97
C GLU A 488 -10.67 21.68 -27.99
N SER A 489 -10.62 20.49 -28.60
CA SER A 489 -9.37 19.81 -28.92
C SER A 489 -8.49 20.68 -29.83
N LYS A 490 -7.17 20.68 -29.59
CA LYS A 490 -6.21 21.54 -30.29
C LYS A 490 -4.82 20.90 -30.37
N LEU A 491 -4.23 20.95 -31.56
CA LEU A 491 -2.81 20.65 -31.78
C LEU A 491 -1.96 21.94 -31.68
N TYR A 492 -0.77 21.82 -31.10
CA TYR A 492 0.18 22.93 -30.97
C TYR A 492 1.34 22.85 -31.95
N PRO A 493 1.95 23.99 -32.31
CA PRO A 493 3.17 24.01 -33.14
C PRO A 493 4.35 23.23 -32.54
N SER A 494 4.38 23.04 -31.22
CA SER A 494 5.39 22.23 -30.51
C SER A 494 5.25 20.73 -30.75
N GLY A 495 4.16 20.27 -31.38
CA GLY A 495 3.81 18.86 -31.53
C GLY A 495 2.97 18.32 -30.37
N GLY A 496 2.79 19.08 -29.28
CA GLY A 496 1.90 18.72 -28.19
C GLY A 496 0.42 18.87 -28.58
N ALA A 497 -0.46 18.23 -27.83
CA ALA A 497 -1.88 18.18 -28.11
C ALA A 497 -2.72 18.35 -26.85
N TRP A 498 -3.87 19.02 -27.00
CA TRP A 498 -4.94 19.07 -26.02
C TRP A 498 -6.14 18.34 -26.62
N VAL A 499 -6.52 17.21 -26.03
CA VAL A 499 -7.58 16.34 -26.52
C VAL A 499 -8.67 16.30 -25.46
N VAL A 500 -9.84 16.84 -25.79
CA VAL A 500 -11.01 16.83 -24.91
C VAL A 500 -11.87 15.64 -25.28
N THR A 501 -12.26 14.81 -24.30
CA THR A 501 -13.05 13.60 -24.55
C THR A 501 -14.11 13.37 -23.47
N ASP A 502 -15.16 12.63 -23.81
CA ASP A 502 -16.15 12.12 -22.83
C ASP A 502 -15.84 10.66 -22.42
N ASP A 503 -14.90 10.00 -23.09
CA ASP A 503 -14.55 8.60 -22.87
C ASP A 503 -13.09 8.32 -23.29
N PHE A 504 -12.25 7.91 -22.33
CA PHE A 504 -10.86 7.48 -22.61
C PHE A 504 -10.78 6.27 -23.55
N LEU A 505 -11.87 5.51 -23.71
CA LEU A 505 -11.93 4.37 -24.62
C LEU A 505 -12.40 4.74 -26.03
N SER A 506 -12.70 6.01 -26.29
CA SER A 506 -13.00 6.52 -27.62
C SER A 506 -11.82 6.37 -28.59
N ALA A 507 -12.10 6.32 -29.89
CA ALA A 507 -11.07 6.20 -30.92
C ALA A 507 -10.07 7.37 -30.87
N GLU A 508 -10.55 8.60 -30.66
CA GLU A 508 -9.72 9.80 -30.56
C GLU A 508 -8.76 9.75 -29.36
N ALA A 509 -9.26 9.37 -28.17
CA ALA A 509 -8.43 9.24 -26.97
C ALA A 509 -7.37 8.13 -27.14
N ARG A 510 -7.76 6.99 -27.73
CA ARG A 510 -6.83 5.88 -28.01
C ARG A 510 -5.75 6.28 -29.02
N GLU A 511 -6.12 6.94 -30.11
CA GLU A 511 -5.18 7.40 -31.14
C GLU A 511 -4.18 8.41 -30.56
N ALA A 512 -4.66 9.35 -29.75
CA ALA A 512 -3.79 10.33 -29.09
C ALA A 512 -2.82 9.69 -28.09
N ALA A 513 -3.28 8.71 -27.31
CA ALA A 513 -2.45 8.07 -26.28
C ALA A 513 -1.49 7.01 -26.84
N ALA A 514 -1.86 6.30 -27.93
CA ALA A 514 -1.16 5.13 -28.45
C ALA A 514 0.36 5.28 -28.60
N PRO A 515 0.92 6.40 -29.11
CA PRO A 515 2.38 6.57 -29.25
C PRO A 515 3.14 6.56 -27.91
N HIS A 516 2.43 6.70 -26.78
CA HIS A 516 2.99 6.88 -25.46
C HIS A 516 2.66 5.75 -24.48
N LEU A 517 1.88 4.73 -24.88
CA LEU A 517 1.48 3.63 -24.01
C LEU A 517 2.59 2.60 -23.74
N GLY A 518 3.71 2.68 -24.46
CA GLY A 518 4.78 1.68 -24.38
C GLY A 518 4.36 0.33 -24.97
N ALA A 519 5.14 -0.72 -24.69
CA ALA A 519 4.82 -2.08 -25.12
C ALA A 519 3.76 -2.72 -24.19
N ASP A 520 2.94 -3.61 -24.74
CA ASP A 520 1.88 -4.33 -24.04
C ASP A 520 2.39 -5.54 -23.24
N ASP A 521 3.68 -5.80 -23.28
CA ASP A 521 4.39 -6.85 -22.54
C ASP A 521 5.43 -6.29 -21.56
N CYS A 522 5.49 -4.98 -21.37
CA CYS A 522 6.46 -4.32 -20.50
C CYS A 522 5.79 -3.39 -19.49
N TRP A 523 6.18 -3.52 -18.21
CA TRP A 523 5.93 -2.50 -17.20
C TRP A 523 7.23 -1.76 -16.88
N ARG A 524 7.26 -0.47 -17.21
CA ARG A 524 8.43 0.40 -17.06
C ARG A 524 8.23 1.45 -15.97
N LEU A 525 9.29 1.74 -15.22
CA LEU A 525 9.40 2.88 -14.29
C LEU A 525 10.76 3.54 -14.43
N ARG A 526 10.84 4.85 -14.15
CA ARG A 526 12.11 5.61 -14.19
C ARG A 526 12.35 6.38 -12.88
N PHE A 527 13.57 6.29 -12.37
CA PHE A 527 14.04 6.98 -11.17
C PHE A 527 15.33 7.74 -11.52
N GLY A 528 15.26 9.05 -11.69
CA GLY A 528 16.40 9.83 -12.20
C GLY A 528 16.92 9.31 -13.55
N ASP A 529 18.18 8.91 -13.56
CA ASP A 529 18.91 8.29 -14.68
C ASP A 529 18.81 6.75 -14.70
N HIS A 530 17.98 6.15 -13.85
CA HIS A 530 17.75 4.72 -13.80
C HIS A 530 16.38 4.35 -14.36
N GLU A 531 16.32 3.23 -15.07
CA GLU A 531 15.08 2.65 -15.57
C GLU A 531 14.95 1.20 -15.13
N VAL A 532 13.77 0.84 -14.63
CA VAL A 532 13.40 -0.51 -14.24
C VAL A 532 12.32 -1.00 -15.19
N ARG A 533 12.54 -2.18 -15.79
CA ARG A 533 11.55 -2.86 -16.62
C ARG A 533 11.21 -4.21 -16.03
N PHE A 534 9.92 -4.44 -15.85
CA PHE A 534 9.38 -5.73 -15.48
C PHE A 534 8.77 -6.38 -16.71
N TYR A 535 8.93 -7.70 -16.78
CA TYR A 535 8.32 -8.59 -17.75
C TYR A 535 7.70 -9.78 -17.01
N LYS A 536 6.73 -10.44 -17.63
CA LYS A 536 6.19 -11.69 -17.08
C LYS A 536 7.28 -12.78 -17.08
N GLY A 537 7.60 -13.32 -15.91
CA GLY A 537 8.46 -14.51 -15.78
C GLY A 537 7.71 -15.83 -15.99
N ASP A 538 6.37 -15.79 -15.96
CA ASP A 538 5.50 -16.91 -16.30
C ASP A 538 4.19 -16.42 -16.96
N PRO A 539 3.41 -17.30 -17.60
CA PRO A 539 2.20 -16.90 -18.33
C PRO A 539 1.14 -16.15 -17.50
N THR A 540 1.10 -16.37 -16.18
CA THR A 540 0.16 -15.74 -15.25
C THR A 540 0.66 -14.40 -14.71
N GLY A 541 1.95 -14.07 -14.90
CA GLY A 541 2.56 -12.85 -14.37
C GLY A 541 2.72 -12.86 -12.85
N ARG A 542 2.71 -14.05 -12.23
CA ARG A 542 2.95 -14.25 -10.80
C ARG A 542 4.43 -14.10 -10.46
N THR A 543 5.30 -14.47 -11.38
CA THR A 543 6.73 -14.19 -11.34
C THR A 543 7.10 -13.10 -12.32
N LEU A 544 8.17 -12.36 -12.00
CA LEU A 544 8.64 -11.24 -12.80
C LEU A 544 10.11 -11.43 -13.20
N GLU A 545 10.40 -11.15 -14.46
CA GLU A 545 11.75 -10.89 -14.95
C GLU A 545 12.02 -9.38 -14.89
N VAL A 546 13.25 -8.99 -14.55
CA VAL A 546 13.62 -7.60 -14.34
C VAL A 546 14.86 -7.24 -15.14
N GLU A 547 14.78 -6.11 -15.85
CA GLU A 547 15.93 -5.45 -16.47
C GLU A 547 16.15 -4.08 -15.83
N LEU A 548 17.42 -3.76 -15.55
CA LEU A 548 17.85 -2.48 -14.99
C LEU A 548 18.75 -1.76 -15.99
N PHE A 549 18.44 -0.51 -16.28
CA PHE A 549 19.21 0.34 -17.19
C PHE A 549 19.71 1.61 -16.49
N HIS A 550 20.88 2.07 -16.91
CA HIS A 550 21.36 3.43 -16.68
C HIS A 550 21.22 4.20 -17.99
N LEU A 551 20.50 5.31 -17.96
CA LEU A 551 20.15 6.15 -19.12
C LEU A 551 21.23 7.15 -19.48
#